data_AF-A0A5M9ML97-F1
#
_entry.id   AF-A0A5M9ML97-F1
#
_cell.length_a   1.000
_cell.length_b   1.000
_cell.length_c   1.000
_cell.angle_alpha   90.00
_cell.angle_beta   90.00
_cell.angle_gamma   90.00
#
_symmetry.space_group_name_H-M   'P 1'
#
loop_
_entity.id
_entity.type
_entity.pdbx_description
1 polymer ?
#
loop_
_entity_poly.entity_id
_entity_poly.type
_entity_poly.pdbx_seq_one_letter_code
_entity_poly.pdbx_strand_id
1 'polypeptide(L)'
;MFDYYVSQPNNTLIAAVRNVEDAQSLLDVPRRANTQVLIAKIDLAPARNLFRPAGIAKLNTIEDLPLEELEEMLRAARAARFAFVSAAGGSLNDMPKYPCPNAAYAGSKALANVLVVKMGMENDWLITLCIHPGLVQTNMGNAGARPFGLEKATLTLEDSSKNTAHI
;
A
#
# COMPACT_ATOMS: atom_id res chain seq x y z
N MET A 1 9.88 -3.00 -1.81
CA MET A 1 8.83 -3.78 -2.48
C MET A 1 8.83 -3.59 -3.99
N PHE A 2 8.65 -2.38 -4.53
CA PHE A 2 8.60 -2.14 -5.99
C PHE A 2 9.81 -2.70 -6.76
N ASP A 3 11.03 -2.30 -6.39
CA ASP A 3 12.27 -2.73 -7.06
C ASP A 3 12.45 -4.25 -7.06
N TYR A 4 11.97 -4.92 -6.00
CA TYR A 4 12.00 -6.37 -5.94
C TYR A 4 11.08 -6.97 -7.00
N TYR A 5 9.81 -6.57 -7.04
CA TYR A 5 8.83 -7.15 -7.98
C TYR A 5 9.09 -6.79 -9.44
N VAL A 6 9.63 -5.60 -9.74
CA VAL A 6 10.02 -5.23 -11.11
C VAL A 6 11.22 -6.04 -11.62
N SER A 7 12.08 -6.50 -10.69
CA SER A 7 13.22 -7.38 -10.97
C SER A 7 12.87 -8.87 -11.09
N GLN A 8 11.60 -9.26 -10.90
CA GLN A 8 11.11 -10.63 -11.13
C GLN A 8 10.39 -10.69 -12.48
N PRO A 9 10.42 -11.84 -13.20
CA PRO A 9 9.76 -11.98 -14.49
C PRO A 9 8.24 -12.17 -14.35
N ASN A 10 7.50 -11.92 -15.43
CA ASN A 10 6.06 -12.17 -15.54
C ASN A 10 5.18 -11.41 -14.52
N ASN A 11 5.53 -10.17 -14.19
CA ASN A 11 4.74 -9.33 -13.28
C ASN A 11 4.10 -8.15 -14.01
N THR A 12 2.88 -7.78 -13.61
CA THR A 12 2.31 -6.48 -13.94
C THR A 12 2.25 -5.65 -12.66
N LEU A 13 3.05 -4.59 -12.59
CA LEU A 13 3.07 -3.67 -11.47
C LEU A 13 2.22 -2.45 -11.82
N ILE A 14 1.20 -2.18 -11.01
CA ILE A 14 0.34 -1.00 -11.17
C ILE A 14 0.63 -0.05 -10.00
N ALA A 15 1.27 1.07 -10.29
CA ALA A 15 1.53 2.14 -9.34
C ALA A 15 0.33 3.10 -9.32
N ALA A 16 -0.55 2.91 -8.35
CA ALA A 16 -1.69 3.79 -8.12
C ALA A 16 -1.28 5.04 -7.31
N VAL A 17 -1.34 6.23 -7.90
CA VAL A 17 -0.84 7.49 -7.31
C VAL A 17 -1.84 8.64 -7.48
N ARG A 18 -1.79 9.63 -6.59
CA ARG A 18 -2.62 10.85 -6.72
C ARG A 18 -2.08 11.83 -7.77
N ASN A 19 -0.75 11.94 -7.82
CA ASN A 19 -0.01 12.81 -8.72
C ASN A 19 0.82 11.93 -9.65
N VAL A 20 0.49 11.93 -10.94
CA VAL A 20 1.07 11.02 -11.94
C VAL A 20 2.45 11.51 -12.35
N GLU A 21 2.65 12.82 -12.33
CA GLU A 21 3.88 13.54 -12.63
C GLU A 21 5.00 13.12 -11.68
N ASP A 22 4.70 12.97 -10.39
CA ASP A 22 5.66 12.54 -9.36
C ASP A 22 6.10 11.07 -9.53
N ALA A 23 5.33 10.28 -10.29
CA ALA A 23 5.54 8.83 -10.43
C ALA A 23 6.18 8.43 -11.77
N GLN A 24 6.39 9.37 -12.70
CA GLN A 24 6.89 9.07 -14.05
C GLN A 24 8.20 8.28 -14.07
N SER A 25 9.09 8.54 -13.10
CA SER A 25 10.37 7.85 -12.96
C SER A 25 10.23 6.34 -12.76
N LEU A 26 9.07 5.84 -12.32
CA LEU A 26 8.81 4.41 -12.19
C LEU A 26 8.80 3.69 -13.55
N LEU A 27 8.53 4.41 -14.65
CA LEU A 27 8.54 3.85 -16.00
C LEU A 27 9.96 3.59 -16.50
N ASP A 28 10.95 4.33 -16.00
CA ASP A 28 12.36 4.23 -16.43
C ASP A 28 13.12 3.11 -15.71
N VAL A 29 12.52 2.49 -14.69
CA VAL A 29 13.17 1.44 -13.90
C VAL A 29 13.41 0.19 -14.76
N PRO A 30 14.64 -0.38 -14.77
CA PRO A 30 14.93 -1.61 -15.49
C PRO A 30 14.01 -2.77 -15.07
N ARG A 31 13.43 -3.45 -16.06
CA ARG A 31 12.42 -4.50 -15.85
C ARG A 31 12.94 -5.85 -16.32
N ARG A 32 12.54 -6.92 -15.65
CA ARG A 32 12.83 -8.27 -16.11
C ARG A 32 11.90 -8.69 -17.25
N ALA A 33 12.20 -9.82 -17.89
CA ALA A 33 11.41 -10.36 -19.00
C ALA A 33 9.93 -10.51 -18.62
N ASN A 34 9.05 -10.08 -19.54
CA ASN A 34 7.59 -10.11 -19.40
C ASN A 34 7.06 -9.34 -18.18
N THR A 35 7.80 -8.33 -17.70
CA THR A 35 7.36 -7.47 -16.60
C THR A 35 6.95 -6.09 -17.09
N GLN A 36 5.75 -5.66 -16.71
CA GLN A 36 5.15 -4.39 -17.09
C GLN A 36 5.00 -3.49 -15.87
N VAL A 37 5.18 -2.18 -16.07
CA VAL A 37 4.90 -1.16 -15.07
C VAL A 37 3.88 -0.20 -15.66
N LEU A 38 2.78 0.00 -14.95
CA LEU A 38 1.68 0.88 -15.27
C LEU A 38 1.55 1.92 -14.14
N ILE A 39 1.16 3.14 -14.47
CA ILE A 39 0.84 4.18 -13.48
C ILE A 39 -0.64 4.47 -13.63
N ALA A 40 -1.39 4.30 -12.54
CA ALA A 40 -2.81 4.60 -12.49
C ALA A 40 -3.02 5.81 -11.59
N LYS A 41 -3.83 6.77 -12.02
CA LYS A 41 -4.22 7.89 -11.15
C LYS A 41 -5.36 7.46 -10.24
N ILE A 42 -5.24 7.73 -8.95
CA ILE A 42 -6.33 7.54 -7.99
C ILE A 42 -6.61 8.84 -7.25
N ASP A 43 -7.89 9.22 -7.14
CA ASP A 43 -8.31 10.35 -6.31
C ASP A 43 -9.29 9.86 -5.24
N LEU A 44 -8.96 10.15 -3.99
CA LEU A 44 -9.79 9.83 -2.83
C LEU A 44 -10.45 11.13 -2.36
N ALA A 45 -11.52 11.54 -3.03
CA ALA A 45 -12.39 12.60 -2.52
C ALA A 45 -12.96 12.19 -1.13
N PRO A 46 -13.28 13.13 -0.22
CA PRO A 46 -13.78 12.81 1.11
C PRO A 46 -15.00 11.89 1.01
N ALA A 47 -14.92 10.77 1.73
CA ALA A 47 -15.83 9.64 1.67
C ALA A 47 -17.30 10.03 1.83
N ARG A 48 -18.00 10.22 0.70
CA ARG A 48 -19.45 10.07 0.63
C ARG A 48 -19.87 8.67 0.13
N ASN A 49 -18.93 7.89 -0.40
CA ASN A 49 -19.23 6.67 -1.16
C ASN A 49 -18.56 5.39 -0.64
N LEU A 50 -17.98 5.36 0.57
CA LEU A 50 -17.34 4.13 1.10
C LEU A 50 -18.32 2.97 1.38
N PHE A 51 -19.63 3.18 1.18
CA PHE A 51 -20.68 2.16 1.37
C PHE A 51 -21.61 1.97 0.16
N ARG A 52 -21.16 2.28 -1.07
CA ARG A 52 -21.83 1.79 -2.28
C ARG A 52 -20.84 1.01 -3.15
N PRO A 53 -21.18 -0.21 -3.61
CA PRO A 53 -20.50 -0.77 -4.77
C PRO A 53 -20.97 0.07 -5.97
N ALA A 54 -20.06 0.90 -6.53
CA ALA A 54 -20.13 1.70 -7.77
C ALA A 54 -19.80 3.19 -7.55
N GLY A 55 -18.84 3.72 -8.33
CA GLY A 55 -18.80 5.17 -8.67
C GLY A 55 -17.41 5.81 -8.82
N ILE A 56 -17.02 5.99 -10.09
CA ILE A 56 -15.82 6.60 -10.73
C ILE A 56 -15.56 8.08 -10.37
N ALA A 57 -14.30 8.53 -10.48
CA ALA A 57 -13.93 9.94 -10.75
C ALA A 57 -12.86 10.04 -11.88
N LYS A 58 -13.24 10.67 -13.01
CA LYS A 58 -12.44 10.89 -14.23
C LYS A 58 -11.43 12.05 -14.10
N LEU A 59 -10.18 11.87 -14.52
CA LEU A 59 -9.38 12.92 -15.19
C LEU A 59 -8.11 12.35 -15.90
N ASN A 60 -8.23 12.20 -17.22
CA ASN A 60 -7.20 12.10 -18.26
C ASN A 60 -5.75 11.83 -17.82
N THR A 61 -5.39 10.55 -17.70
CA THR A 61 -4.12 9.92 -18.11
C THR A 61 -4.41 8.42 -18.14
N ILE A 62 -3.81 7.70 -19.09
CA ILE A 62 -4.19 6.36 -19.57
C ILE A 62 -4.84 5.47 -18.48
N GLU A 63 -6.14 5.24 -18.70
CA GLU A 63 -6.99 4.09 -18.30
C GLU A 63 -7.32 3.90 -16.82
N ASP A 64 -8.48 4.45 -16.44
CA ASP A 64 -9.32 3.99 -15.34
C ASP A 64 -9.59 2.49 -15.50
N LEU A 65 -8.76 1.63 -14.92
CA LEU A 65 -9.04 0.19 -14.87
C LEU A 65 -10.27 0.01 -13.95
N PRO A 66 -11.45 -0.39 -14.47
CA PRO A 66 -12.63 -0.58 -13.64
C PRO A 66 -12.35 -1.64 -12.58
N LEU A 67 -12.95 -1.51 -11.39
CA LEU A 67 -12.69 -2.43 -10.27
C LEU A 67 -12.96 -3.89 -10.66
N GLU A 68 -13.89 -4.09 -11.58
CA GLU A 68 -14.23 -5.38 -12.17
C GLU A 68 -13.05 -5.99 -12.94
N GLU A 69 -12.35 -5.20 -13.75
CA GLU A 69 -11.12 -5.65 -14.45
C GLU A 69 -10.00 -5.95 -13.45
N LEU A 70 -9.90 -5.20 -12.34
CA LEU A 70 -8.90 -5.47 -11.30
C LEU A 70 -9.21 -6.79 -10.58
N GLU A 71 -10.49 -7.05 -10.30
CA GLU A 71 -10.94 -8.31 -9.72
C GLU A 71 -10.68 -9.49 -10.66
N GLU A 72 -10.99 -9.35 -11.95
CA GLU A 72 -10.69 -10.37 -12.96
C GLU A 72 -9.18 -10.66 -13.06
N MET A 73 -8.34 -9.62 -13.07
CA MET A 73 -6.87 -9.77 -13.05
C MET A 73 -6.39 -10.47 -11.78
N LEU A 74 -6.95 -10.12 -10.61
CA LEU A 74 -6.60 -10.76 -9.35
C LEU A 74 -7.05 -12.23 -9.34
N ARG A 75 -8.26 -12.54 -9.82
CA ARG A 75 -8.79 -13.91 -9.90
C ARG A 75 -8.06 -14.78 -10.92
N ALA A 76 -7.50 -14.19 -11.98
CA ALA A 76 -6.66 -14.90 -12.94
C ALA A 76 -5.30 -15.31 -12.34
N ALA A 77 -4.85 -14.67 -11.26
CA ALA A 77 -3.60 -15.02 -10.60
C ALA A 77 -3.73 -16.38 -9.88
N ARG A 78 -2.71 -17.23 -10.02
CA ARG A 78 -2.63 -18.52 -9.31
C ARG A 78 -2.75 -18.39 -7.78
N ALA A 79 -2.29 -17.26 -7.23
CA ALA A 79 -2.37 -16.94 -5.82
C ALA A 79 -2.48 -15.42 -5.65
N ALA A 80 -3.70 -14.90 -5.70
CA ALA A 80 -3.98 -13.49 -5.51
C ALA A 80 -3.54 -13.06 -4.11
N ARG A 81 -2.74 -11.99 -4.03
CA ARG A 81 -2.25 -11.43 -2.78
C ARG A 81 -2.57 -9.95 -2.69
N PHE A 82 -3.14 -9.54 -1.58
CA PHE A 82 -3.36 -8.13 -1.25
C PHE A 82 -2.58 -7.78 0.02
N ALA A 83 -1.56 -6.95 -0.12
CA ALA A 83 -0.75 -6.48 0.99
C ALA A 83 -1.07 -5.01 1.31
N PHE A 84 -1.52 -4.76 2.53
CA PHE A 84 -1.77 -3.42 3.05
C PHE A 84 -0.60 -2.94 3.90
N VAL A 85 -0.03 -1.78 3.57
CA VAL A 85 0.99 -1.13 4.40
C VAL A 85 0.33 -0.47 5.62
N SER A 86 0.33 -1.20 6.72
CA SER A 86 -0.18 -0.81 8.02
C SER A 86 0.87 -0.04 8.85
N ALA A 87 0.67 0.06 10.15
CA ALA A 87 1.58 0.67 11.11
C ALA A 87 1.46 -0.01 12.48
N ALA A 88 2.50 0.09 13.31
CA ALA A 88 2.45 -0.44 14.67
C ALA A 88 1.32 0.17 15.51
N GLY A 89 0.98 1.44 15.30
CA GLY A 89 -0.17 2.08 15.95
C GLY A 89 -1.53 1.47 15.58
N GLY A 90 -1.62 0.65 14.53
CA GLY A 90 -2.82 -0.12 14.21
C GLY A 90 -2.97 -1.42 15.02
N SER A 91 -1.96 -1.78 15.82
CA SER A 91 -2.01 -2.91 16.75
C SER A 91 -2.58 -2.47 18.08
N LEU A 92 -3.79 -2.92 18.41
CA LEU A 92 -4.45 -2.58 19.68
C LEU A 92 -3.65 -3.08 20.89
N ASN A 93 -2.97 -4.23 20.76
CA ASN A 93 -2.15 -4.81 21.82
C ASN A 93 -0.86 -3.99 22.09
N ASP A 94 -0.37 -3.24 21.09
CA ASP A 94 0.84 -2.44 21.21
C ASP A 94 0.57 -0.97 21.53
N MET A 95 -0.70 -0.55 21.58
CA MET A 95 -1.10 0.84 21.83
C MET A 95 -0.40 1.48 23.06
N PRO A 96 -0.24 0.78 24.20
CA PRO A 96 0.47 1.35 25.36
C PRO A 96 1.95 1.69 25.10
N LYS A 97 2.57 1.11 24.06
CA LYS A 97 3.98 1.37 23.68
C LYS A 97 4.16 2.70 22.96
N TYR A 98 3.08 3.33 22.50
CA TYR A 98 3.11 4.55 21.69
C TYR A 98 2.33 5.68 22.37
N PRO A 99 2.84 6.26 23.49
CA PRO A 99 2.15 7.30 24.24
C PRO A 99 2.27 8.69 23.57
N CYS A 100 1.87 8.79 22.30
CA CYS A 100 1.84 10.03 21.54
C CYS A 100 0.42 10.32 21.00
N PRO A 101 0.03 11.59 20.83
CA PRO A 101 -1.31 11.95 20.36
C PRO A 101 -1.47 11.61 18.87
N ASN A 102 -1.77 10.35 18.57
CA ASN A 102 -1.86 9.82 17.21
C ASN A 102 -3.17 9.06 16.94
N ALA A 103 -4.19 9.23 17.80
CA ALA A 103 -5.41 8.43 17.80
C ALA A 103 -6.10 8.33 16.43
N ALA A 104 -6.16 9.42 15.67
CA ALA A 104 -6.75 9.40 14.32
C ALA A 104 -5.94 8.53 13.34
N TYR A 105 -4.61 8.63 13.36
CA TYR A 105 -3.74 7.80 12.53
C TYR A 105 -3.80 6.33 12.95
N ALA A 106 -3.62 6.06 14.25
CA ALA A 106 -3.69 4.72 14.84
C ALA A 106 -5.04 4.05 14.57
N GLY A 107 -6.15 4.76 14.81
CA GLY A 107 -7.51 4.30 14.55
C GLY A 107 -7.76 3.99 13.07
N SER A 108 -7.27 4.84 12.15
CA SER A 108 -7.41 4.56 10.71
C SER A 108 -6.69 3.28 10.29
N LYS A 109 -5.51 2.99 10.87
CA LYS A 109 -4.76 1.77 10.60
C LYS A 109 -5.39 0.54 11.25
N ALA A 110 -5.92 0.66 12.47
CA ALA A 110 -6.64 -0.41 13.13
C ALA A 110 -7.91 -0.80 12.36
N LEU A 111 -8.70 0.17 11.91
CA LEU A 111 -9.88 -0.08 11.07
C LEU A 111 -9.48 -0.74 9.74
N ALA A 112 -8.46 -0.23 9.06
CA ALA A 112 -7.99 -0.82 7.82
C ALA A 112 -7.51 -2.28 8.01
N ASN A 113 -6.84 -2.59 9.12
CA ASN A 113 -6.46 -3.97 9.44
C ASN A 113 -7.69 -4.89 9.55
N VAL A 114 -8.77 -4.44 10.21
CA VAL A 114 -10.03 -5.21 10.27
C VAL A 114 -10.60 -5.46 8.88
N LEU A 115 -10.66 -4.43 8.04
CA LEU A 115 -11.19 -4.54 6.67
C LEU A 115 -10.37 -5.51 5.82
N VAL A 116 -9.04 -5.44 5.89
CA VAL A 116 -8.14 -6.30 5.12
C VAL A 116 -8.21 -7.77 5.57
N VAL A 117 -8.30 -8.02 6.88
CA VAL A 117 -8.47 -9.39 7.39
C VAL A 117 -9.84 -9.94 6.98
N LYS A 118 -10.91 -9.15 7.13
CA LYS A 118 -12.26 -9.56 6.71
C LYS A 118 -12.35 -9.86 5.22
N MET A 119 -11.71 -9.04 4.38
CA MET A 119 -11.62 -9.25 2.94
C MET A 119 -11.06 -10.64 2.60
N GLY A 120 -9.99 -11.08 3.27
CA GLY A 120 -9.42 -12.42 3.07
C GLY A 120 -10.28 -13.55 3.64
N MET A 121 -10.94 -13.32 4.79
CA MET A 121 -11.88 -14.30 5.36
C MET A 121 -13.12 -14.54 4.47
N GLU A 122 -13.56 -13.51 3.75
CA GLU A 122 -14.74 -13.55 2.88
C GLU A 122 -14.42 -14.02 1.45
N ASN A 123 -13.13 -14.15 1.11
CA ASN A 123 -12.64 -14.53 -0.22
C ASN A 123 -11.53 -15.58 -0.09
N ASP A 124 -11.90 -16.86 -0.15
CA ASP A 124 -10.97 -18.00 -0.04
C ASP A 124 -9.85 -18.04 -1.10
N TRP A 125 -10.09 -17.41 -2.24
CA TRP A 125 -9.15 -17.24 -3.35
C TRP A 125 -8.12 -16.11 -3.13
N LEU A 126 -8.31 -15.25 -2.11
CA LEU A 126 -7.51 -14.06 -1.87
C LEU A 126 -6.72 -14.15 -0.55
N ILE A 127 -5.40 -14.08 -0.67
CA ILE A 127 -4.50 -13.98 0.49
C ILE A 127 -4.37 -12.50 0.85
N THR A 128 -4.72 -12.12 2.08
CA THR A 128 -4.54 -10.75 2.56
C THR A 128 -3.49 -10.66 3.65
N LEU A 129 -2.70 -9.58 3.66
CA LEU A 129 -1.65 -9.33 4.63
C LEU A 129 -1.63 -7.87 5.06
N CYS A 130 -1.48 -7.63 6.36
CA CYS A 130 -1.19 -6.31 6.92
C CYS A 130 0.30 -6.24 7.29
N ILE A 131 1.02 -5.27 6.73
CA ILE A 131 2.48 -5.14 6.90
C ILE A 131 2.77 -3.87 7.68
N HIS A 132 3.39 -3.98 8.84
CA HIS A 132 4.05 -2.82 9.46
C HIS A 132 5.46 -2.69 8.89
N PRO A 133 5.79 -1.60 8.17
CA PRO A 133 7.09 -1.47 7.50
C PRO A 133 8.26 -1.06 8.43
N GLY A 134 8.01 -0.95 9.74
CA GLY A 134 8.94 -0.35 10.70
C GLY A 134 8.81 1.17 10.81
N LEU A 135 9.69 1.78 11.60
CA LEU A 135 9.86 3.24 11.66
C LEU A 135 10.87 3.64 10.59
N VAL A 136 10.37 4.03 9.41
CA VAL A 136 11.18 4.20 8.19
C VAL A 136 11.61 5.66 7.98
N GLN A 137 12.85 5.88 7.51
CA GLN A 137 13.45 7.19 7.20
C GLN A 137 12.83 7.88 5.98
N THR A 138 11.53 8.18 6.07
CA THR A 138 10.77 9.05 5.19
C THR A 138 10.54 10.40 5.87
N ASN A 139 10.07 11.40 5.14
CA ASN A 139 9.66 12.68 5.75
C ASN A 139 8.66 12.47 6.90
N MET A 140 7.63 11.64 6.68
CA MET A 140 6.63 11.33 7.71
C MET A 140 7.20 10.50 8.86
N GLY A 141 8.02 9.49 8.58
CA GLY A 141 8.60 8.63 9.61
C GLY A 141 9.63 9.37 10.49
N ASN A 142 10.45 10.24 9.90
CA ASN A 142 11.37 11.10 10.66
C ASN A 142 10.60 12.11 11.51
N ALA A 143 9.52 12.71 10.99
CA ALA A 143 8.64 13.56 11.78
C ALA A 143 8.03 12.78 12.96
N GLY A 144 7.59 11.54 12.73
CA GLY A 144 7.06 10.64 13.76
C GLY A 144 8.10 10.14 14.75
N ALA A 145 9.40 10.18 14.43
CA ALA A 145 10.49 9.76 15.33
C ALA A 145 10.83 10.82 16.40
N ARG A 146 10.66 12.11 16.07
CA ARG A 146 11.01 13.23 16.96
C ARG A 146 10.27 13.22 18.31
N PRO A 147 8.95 12.92 18.39
CA PRO A 147 8.26 12.78 19.67
C PRO A 147 8.82 11.69 20.58
N PHE A 148 9.56 10.72 20.02
CA PHE A 148 10.24 9.66 20.77
C PHE A 148 11.70 10.03 21.12
N GLY A 149 12.10 11.29 20.94
CA GLY A 149 13.46 11.77 21.24
C GLY A 149 14.51 11.34 20.22
N LEU A 150 14.09 10.83 19.05
CA LEU A 150 14.98 10.39 17.99
C LEU A 150 15.19 11.51 16.97
N GLU A 151 16.43 11.66 16.48
CA GLU A 151 16.75 12.60 15.40
C GLU A 151 16.07 12.20 14.08
N LYS A 152 16.05 10.90 13.80
CA LYS A 152 15.45 10.29 12.61
C LYS A 152 14.92 8.90 12.93
N ALA A 153 14.12 8.38 12.01
CA ALA A 153 13.58 7.03 12.08
C ALA A 153 14.69 5.96 12.08
N THR A 154 14.44 4.82 12.73
CA THR A 154 15.48 3.81 12.99
C THR A 154 15.79 2.92 11.80
N LEU A 155 14.88 2.80 10.82
CA LEU A 155 15.03 1.91 9.68
C LEU A 155 15.21 2.71 8.38
N THR A 156 16.19 2.33 7.55
CA THR A 156 16.35 2.95 6.23
C THR A 156 15.23 2.52 5.28
N LEU A 157 15.03 3.28 4.19
CA LEU A 157 14.11 2.90 3.12
C LEU A 157 14.49 1.56 2.49
N GLU A 158 15.78 1.33 2.28
CA GLU A 158 16.31 0.10 1.69
C GLU A 158 16.05 -1.11 2.60
N ASP A 159 16.35 -1.00 3.89
CA ASP A 159 16.13 -2.09 4.84
C ASP A 159 14.64 -2.40 5.01
N SER A 160 13.79 -1.37 5.08
CA SER A 160 12.34 -1.56 5.09
C SER A 160 11.85 -2.29 3.83
N SER A 161 12.37 -1.90 2.66
CA SER A 161 12.05 -2.52 1.38
C SER A 161 12.44 -4.01 1.36
N LYS A 162 13.64 -4.36 1.84
CA LYS A 162 14.12 -5.74 1.94
C LYS A 162 13.29 -6.58 2.92
N ASN A 163 13.03 -6.04 4.11
CA ASN A 163 12.28 -6.72 5.17
C ASN A 163 10.81 -6.98 4.81
N THR A 164 10.27 -6.28 3.81
CA THR A 164 8.85 -6.37 3.40
C THR A 164 8.64 -6.92 2.00
N ALA A 165 9.70 -7.23 1.25
CA ALA A 165 9.60 -7.62 -0.17
C ALA A 165 9.02 -9.02 -0.40
N HIS A 166 9.20 -9.95 0.55
CA HIS A 166 8.88 -11.36 0.38
C HIS A 166 7.48 -11.69 0.95
N ILE A 167 6.45 -11.67 0.10
CA ILE A 167 5.05 -11.97 0.44
C ILE A 167 4.44 -13.02 -0.48
#